data_AF-A0A7V6WIR1-F1
#
_entry.id   AF-A0A7V6WIR1-F1
#
_cell.length_a   1.000
_cell.length_b   1.000
_cell.length_c   1.000
_cell.angle_alpha   90.00
_cell.angle_beta   90.00
_cell.angle_gamma   90.00
#
_symmetry.space_group_name_H-M   'P 1'
#
loop_
_entity.id
_entity.type
_entity.pdbx_description
1 polymer ?
#
loop_
_entity_poly.entity_id
_entity_poly.type
_entity_poly.pdbx_seq_one_letter_code
_entity_poly.pdbx_strand_id
1 'polypeptide(L)'
;VKIVVDAYHGTTDFYVIDPEDPLINTWERVFPGLFQSLDNLPPELKKHLRYPVDLFRIQGEVYAKYHMDNPLVFYNDEDAWRIPEEKFQAETILMDPYYTILQLGENQKEEFVLMLPFIPAREISNMVGWMAALNDEPNYGQIIVYRFFKDRHVYGPMQIESRIDQDSEISQQLTLWNQQGSRVIRGNLLVVPLRDTILYVEPIFLQSEESGIPELSRVIVVYQEQVIMTRDLTEALKNIFASATLDEKAEKGDYTEEPEDDSLETIQSLIQKANRLFQEAMSLQKDGNWAGYGETLVELERVLDLLSELTSGQ
;
A
#
# COMPACT_ATOMS: atom_id res chain seq x y z
N VAL A 1 -4.12 -9.55 -26.42
CA VAL A 1 -5.33 -10.29 -26.86
C VAL A 1 -6.03 -10.92 -25.67
N LYS A 2 -7.37 -10.93 -25.64
CA LYS A 2 -8.19 -11.69 -24.70
C LYS A 2 -8.84 -12.84 -25.44
N ILE A 3 -8.96 -13.99 -24.77
CA ILE A 3 -9.45 -15.21 -25.38
C ILE A 3 -10.66 -15.67 -24.59
N VAL A 4 -11.77 -15.91 -25.27
CA VAL A 4 -12.97 -16.51 -24.70
C VAL A 4 -13.11 -17.90 -25.29
N VAL A 5 -13.25 -18.90 -24.44
CA VAL A 5 -13.47 -20.28 -24.86
C VAL A 5 -14.86 -20.70 -24.40
N ASP A 6 -15.71 -21.10 -25.34
CA ASP A 6 -17.02 -21.68 -25.02
C ASP A 6 -16.81 -23.04 -24.34
N ALA A 7 -17.33 -23.19 -23.12
CA ALA A 7 -17.12 -24.40 -22.32
C ALA A 7 -17.87 -25.64 -22.83
N TYR A 8 -18.93 -25.46 -23.64
CA TYR A 8 -19.74 -26.56 -24.16
C TYR A 8 -19.15 -27.16 -25.44
N HIS A 9 -18.69 -26.31 -26.36
CA HIS A 9 -18.21 -26.78 -27.68
C HIS A 9 -16.78 -26.34 -28.03
N GLY A 10 -16.10 -25.58 -27.18
CA GLY A 10 -14.69 -25.24 -27.35
C GLY A 10 -14.42 -24.18 -28.42
N THR A 11 -15.44 -23.49 -28.92
CA THR A 11 -15.21 -22.35 -29.84
C THR A 11 -14.39 -21.30 -29.12
N THR A 12 -13.36 -20.82 -29.80
CA THR A 12 -12.39 -19.89 -29.24
C THR A 12 -12.45 -18.58 -30.02
N ASP A 13 -12.80 -17.51 -29.34
CA ASP A 13 -12.85 -16.16 -29.88
C ASP A 13 -11.69 -15.32 -29.33
N PHE A 14 -10.98 -14.62 -30.21
CA PHE A 14 -9.84 -13.80 -29.87
C PHE A 14 -10.19 -12.32 -30.02
N TYR A 15 -10.09 -11.55 -28.94
CA TYR A 15 -10.41 -10.12 -28.89
C TYR A 15 -9.15 -9.28 -28.73
N VAL A 16 -8.99 -8.27 -29.58
CA VAL A 16 -7.80 -7.40 -29.61
C VAL A 16 -7.99 -6.24 -28.65
N ILE A 17 -7.06 -6.10 -27.70
CA ILE A 17 -7.03 -4.98 -26.73
C ILE A 17 -6.32 -3.77 -27.30
N ASP A 18 -5.20 -3.99 -27.98
CA ASP A 18 -4.39 -2.95 -28.63
C ASP A 18 -4.37 -3.19 -30.15
N PRO A 19 -5.18 -2.46 -30.93
CA PRO A 19 -5.21 -2.57 -32.39
C PRO A 19 -3.92 -2.14 -33.09
N GLU A 20 -3.09 -1.33 -32.43
CA GLU A 20 -1.84 -0.80 -33.00
C GLU A 20 -0.66 -1.76 -32.82
N ASP A 21 -0.85 -2.87 -32.08
CA ASP A 21 0.20 -3.86 -31.84
C ASP A 21 0.70 -4.47 -33.17
N PRO A 22 1.99 -4.32 -33.52
CA PRO A 22 2.53 -4.79 -34.79
C PRO A 22 2.57 -6.31 -34.90
N LEU A 23 2.66 -7.04 -33.78
CA LEU A 23 2.59 -8.51 -33.77
C LEU A 23 1.16 -8.95 -34.10
N ILE A 24 0.15 -8.38 -33.44
CA ILE A 24 -1.26 -8.68 -33.73
C ILE A 24 -1.57 -8.39 -35.21
N ASN A 25 -1.14 -7.22 -35.70
CA ASN A 25 -1.32 -6.83 -37.11
C ASN A 25 -0.62 -7.78 -38.09
N THR A 26 0.50 -8.36 -37.71
CA THR A 26 1.19 -9.38 -38.53
C THR A 26 0.39 -10.68 -38.57
N TRP A 27 -0.10 -11.14 -37.41
CA TRP A 27 -0.90 -12.37 -37.31
C TRP A 27 -2.24 -12.23 -38.06
N GLU A 28 -2.90 -11.08 -37.99
CA GLU A 28 -4.15 -10.83 -38.73
C GLU A 28 -3.96 -10.89 -40.25
N ARG A 29 -2.79 -10.48 -40.77
CA ARG A 29 -2.47 -10.62 -42.20
C ARG A 29 -2.26 -12.07 -42.62
N VAL A 30 -1.74 -12.92 -41.73
CA VAL A 30 -1.51 -14.35 -42.01
C VAL A 30 -2.80 -15.15 -41.87
N PHE A 31 -3.65 -14.81 -40.90
CA PHE A 31 -4.91 -15.47 -40.61
C PHE A 31 -6.08 -14.47 -40.54
N PRO A 32 -6.61 -14.02 -41.71
CA PRO A 32 -7.69 -13.05 -41.73
C PRO A 32 -8.94 -13.55 -41.00
N GLY A 33 -9.51 -12.72 -40.13
CA GLY A 33 -10.71 -13.04 -39.37
C GLY A 33 -10.46 -13.87 -38.11
N LEU A 34 -9.19 -14.08 -37.72
CA LEU A 34 -8.84 -14.71 -36.44
C LEU A 34 -9.20 -13.80 -35.26
N PHE A 35 -8.99 -12.49 -35.41
CA PHE A 35 -9.21 -11.53 -34.35
C PHE A 35 -10.51 -10.73 -34.52
N GLN A 36 -11.10 -10.35 -33.39
CA GLN A 36 -12.28 -9.50 -33.29
C GLN A 36 -11.96 -8.24 -32.47
N SER A 37 -12.69 -7.15 -32.72
CA SER A 37 -12.60 -5.95 -31.89
C SER A 37 -13.05 -6.25 -30.47
N LEU A 38 -12.39 -5.66 -29.47
CA LEU A 38 -12.85 -5.68 -28.07
C LEU A 38 -14.29 -5.18 -27.91
N ASP A 39 -14.74 -4.30 -28.81
CA ASP A 39 -16.10 -3.77 -28.79
C ASP A 39 -17.15 -4.88 -28.90
N ASN A 40 -16.84 -5.96 -29.62
CA ASN A 40 -17.71 -7.12 -29.81
C ASN A 40 -17.77 -8.03 -28.57
N LEU A 41 -16.89 -7.84 -27.57
CA LEU A 41 -16.91 -8.65 -26.37
C LEU A 41 -18.23 -8.43 -25.60
N PRO A 42 -18.93 -9.49 -25.17
CA PRO A 42 -20.16 -9.37 -24.40
C PRO A 42 -20.00 -8.46 -23.17
N PRO A 43 -20.96 -7.55 -22.89
CA PRO A 43 -20.83 -6.59 -21.78
C PRO A 43 -20.62 -7.24 -20.41
N GLU A 44 -21.17 -8.44 -20.21
CA GLU A 44 -20.95 -9.20 -18.97
C GLU A 44 -19.49 -9.62 -18.83
N LEU A 45 -18.85 -10.11 -19.90
CA LEU A 45 -17.45 -10.49 -19.89
C LEU A 45 -16.51 -9.29 -19.80
N LYS A 46 -16.88 -8.14 -20.38
CA LYS A 46 -16.11 -6.89 -20.27
C LYS A 46 -15.87 -6.49 -18.80
N LYS A 47 -16.87 -6.65 -17.94
CA LYS A 47 -16.78 -6.37 -16.49
C LYS A 47 -15.83 -7.29 -15.72
N HIS A 48 -15.42 -8.41 -16.32
CA HIS A 48 -14.54 -9.39 -15.71
C HIS A 48 -13.14 -9.39 -16.32
N LEU A 49 -12.83 -8.41 -17.18
CA LEU A 49 -11.50 -8.26 -17.75
C LEU A 49 -10.48 -8.00 -16.65
N ARG A 50 -9.34 -8.67 -16.76
CA ARG A 50 -8.20 -8.51 -15.85
C ARG A 50 -6.95 -8.15 -16.62
N TYR A 51 -6.08 -7.34 -16.06
CA TYR A 51 -4.78 -7.03 -16.62
C TYR A 51 -3.85 -8.23 -16.40
N PRO A 52 -3.08 -8.68 -17.41
CA PRO A 52 -2.29 -9.91 -17.27
C PRO A 52 -1.16 -9.78 -16.25
N VAL A 53 -1.06 -10.73 -15.33
CA VAL A 53 -0.04 -10.75 -14.25
C VAL A 53 1.38 -10.80 -14.81
N ASP A 54 1.64 -11.67 -15.78
CA ASP A 54 2.99 -11.85 -16.34
C ASP A 54 3.47 -10.60 -17.09
N LEU A 55 2.58 -9.99 -17.88
CA LEU A 55 2.88 -8.73 -18.58
C LEU A 55 3.21 -7.62 -17.58
N PHE A 56 2.39 -7.50 -16.53
CA PHE A 56 2.56 -6.49 -15.51
C PHE A 56 3.83 -6.69 -14.68
N ARG A 57 4.21 -7.93 -14.37
CA ARG A 57 5.48 -8.25 -13.71
C ARG A 57 6.66 -7.74 -14.54
N ILE A 58 6.70 -8.09 -15.82
CA ILE A 58 7.77 -7.65 -16.73
C ILE A 58 7.81 -6.13 -16.83
N GLN A 59 6.65 -5.48 -16.97
CA GLN A 59 6.56 -4.01 -16.96
C GLN A 59 7.11 -3.42 -15.66
N GLY A 60 6.83 -4.05 -14.51
CA GLY A 60 7.35 -3.65 -13.21
C GLY A 60 8.86 -3.79 -13.10
N GLU A 61 9.43 -4.90 -13.58
CA GLU A 61 10.88 -5.11 -13.63
C GLU A 61 11.59 -4.08 -14.52
N VAL A 62 11.00 -3.77 -15.68
CA VAL A 62 11.50 -2.73 -16.58
C VAL A 62 11.41 -1.37 -15.90
N TYR A 63 10.25 -1.01 -15.34
CA TYR A 63 10.04 0.27 -14.67
C TYR A 63 11.00 0.46 -13.49
N ALA A 64 11.21 -0.58 -12.69
CA ALA A 64 12.11 -0.55 -11.53
C ALA A 64 13.52 -0.08 -11.88
N LYS A 65 13.97 -0.35 -13.11
CA LYS A 65 15.29 0.05 -13.61
C LYS A 65 15.27 1.33 -14.47
N TYR A 66 14.24 1.55 -15.28
CA TYR A 66 14.26 2.57 -16.33
C TYR A 66 13.40 3.81 -16.05
N HIS A 67 12.82 3.95 -14.86
CA HIS A 67 12.04 5.14 -14.50
C HIS A 67 12.89 6.40 -14.23
N MET A 68 14.23 6.27 -14.25
CA MET A 68 15.18 7.36 -14.00
C MET A 68 15.47 8.12 -15.30
N ASP A 69 15.04 9.39 -15.36
CA ASP A 69 15.26 10.23 -16.56
C ASP A 69 16.68 10.83 -16.63
N ASN A 70 17.36 10.98 -15.48
CA ASN A 70 18.70 11.56 -15.43
C ASN A 70 19.77 10.49 -15.75
N PRO A 71 20.57 10.64 -16.83
CA PRO A 71 21.56 9.65 -17.24
C PRO A 71 22.64 9.36 -16.19
N LEU A 72 23.01 10.34 -15.36
CA LEU A 72 24.03 10.16 -14.33
C LEU A 72 23.48 9.33 -13.16
N VAL A 73 22.25 9.63 -12.73
CA VAL A 73 21.53 8.86 -11.70
C VAL A 73 21.32 7.42 -12.14
N PHE A 74 20.92 7.24 -13.41
CA PHE A 74 20.78 5.92 -14.02
C PHE A 74 22.12 5.16 -14.09
N TYR A 75 23.18 5.81 -14.58
CA TYR A 75 24.51 5.19 -14.67
C TYR A 75 25.05 4.73 -13.32
N ASN A 76 24.74 5.48 -12.25
CA ASN A 76 25.15 5.16 -10.90
C ASN A 76 24.19 4.21 -10.16
N ASP A 77 23.06 3.81 -10.76
CA ASP A 77 21.93 3.09 -10.14
C ASP A 77 21.53 3.70 -8.78
N GLU A 78 21.48 5.03 -8.69
CA GLU A 78 21.24 5.76 -7.43
C GLU A 78 19.79 5.67 -6.93
N ASP A 79 18.82 5.62 -7.84
CA ASP A 79 17.38 5.51 -7.53
C ASP A 79 16.78 4.22 -8.13
N ALA A 80 17.60 3.17 -8.26
CA ALA A 80 17.10 1.88 -8.75
C ALA A 80 16.15 1.26 -7.73
N TRP A 81 15.03 0.72 -8.22
CA TRP A 81 14.06 -0.01 -7.42
C TRP A 81 14.17 -1.51 -7.66
N ARG A 82 13.54 -2.30 -6.80
CA ARG A 82 13.35 -3.74 -7.00
C ARG A 82 12.03 -4.19 -6.41
N ILE A 83 11.54 -5.31 -6.92
CA ILE A 83 10.40 -6.02 -6.34
C ILE A 83 10.85 -6.58 -4.98
N PRO A 84 10.08 -6.35 -3.90
CA PRO A 84 10.39 -6.88 -2.59
C PRO A 84 10.25 -8.40 -2.54
N GLU A 85 10.91 -8.99 -1.54
CA GLU A 85 10.72 -10.38 -1.17
C GLU A 85 9.60 -10.50 -0.11
N GLU A 86 8.97 -11.67 -0.02
CA GLU A 86 8.02 -12.06 1.02
C GLU A 86 8.29 -13.48 1.52
N LYS A 87 7.71 -13.86 2.66
CA LYS A 87 7.75 -15.24 3.14
C LYS A 87 6.52 -15.98 2.67
N PHE A 88 6.70 -16.87 1.70
CA PHE A 88 5.66 -17.78 1.27
C PHE A 88 5.97 -19.19 1.78
N GLN A 89 5.08 -19.74 2.60
CA GLN A 89 5.31 -20.99 3.33
C GLN A 89 6.58 -20.96 4.20
N ALA A 90 7.65 -21.62 3.77
CA ALA A 90 8.94 -21.68 4.46
C ALA A 90 10.08 -21.07 3.64
N GLU A 91 9.76 -20.49 2.48
CA GLU A 91 10.72 -19.94 1.53
C GLU A 91 10.58 -18.42 1.43
N THR A 92 11.68 -17.76 1.13
CA THR A 92 11.69 -16.34 0.78
C THR A 92 11.67 -16.23 -0.74
N ILE A 93 10.61 -15.64 -1.28
CA ILE A 93 10.39 -15.51 -2.72
C ILE A 93 10.18 -14.03 -3.08
N LEU A 94 10.35 -13.69 -4.36
CA LEU A 94 9.91 -12.37 -4.84
C LEU A 94 8.39 -12.28 -4.80
N MET A 95 7.89 -11.11 -4.42
CA MET A 95 6.45 -10.86 -4.43
C MET A 95 5.88 -10.93 -5.86
N ASP A 96 4.74 -11.60 -5.97
CA ASP A 96 3.97 -11.67 -7.20
C ASP A 96 2.94 -10.53 -7.25
N PRO A 97 2.62 -9.98 -8.43
CA PRO A 97 1.55 -9.02 -8.53
C PRO A 97 0.21 -9.65 -8.15
N TYR A 98 -0.56 -8.96 -7.30
CA TYR A 98 -1.83 -9.47 -6.77
C TYR A 98 -2.98 -8.52 -7.07
N TYR A 99 -4.17 -9.11 -7.24
CA TYR A 99 -5.38 -8.35 -7.46
C TYR A 99 -5.97 -7.87 -6.14
N THR A 100 -6.38 -6.61 -6.09
CA THR A 100 -7.03 -6.00 -4.93
C THR A 100 -8.03 -4.94 -5.37
N ILE A 101 -8.88 -4.50 -4.45
CA ILE A 101 -9.82 -3.39 -4.67
C ILE A 101 -9.32 -2.23 -3.84
N LEU A 102 -9.08 -1.09 -4.50
CA LEU A 102 -8.58 0.12 -3.84
C LEU A 102 -9.43 1.31 -4.22
N GLN A 103 -9.51 2.27 -3.31
CA GLN A 103 -9.98 3.60 -3.63
C GLN A 103 -8.76 4.46 -4.01
N LEU A 104 -8.70 4.89 -5.26
CA LEU A 104 -7.56 5.63 -5.80
C LEU A 104 -7.82 7.14 -5.86
N GLY A 105 -6.95 7.93 -5.21
CA GLY A 105 -7.02 9.39 -5.21
C GLY A 105 -8.22 9.96 -4.47
N GLU A 106 -8.64 11.18 -4.83
CA GLU A 106 -9.82 11.84 -4.25
C GLU A 106 -11.15 11.27 -4.79
N ASN A 107 -11.10 10.45 -5.84
CA ASN A 107 -12.28 9.79 -6.36
C ASN A 107 -12.80 8.77 -5.33
N GLN A 108 -14.07 8.88 -4.95
CA GLN A 108 -14.71 8.00 -3.98
C GLN A 108 -15.08 6.62 -4.53
N LYS A 109 -14.59 6.26 -5.72
CA LYS A 109 -14.94 5.02 -6.38
C LYS A 109 -13.85 3.98 -6.15
N GLU A 110 -14.29 2.80 -5.71
CA GLU A 110 -13.47 1.60 -5.65
C GLU A 110 -13.12 1.14 -7.08
N GLU A 111 -11.86 0.80 -7.29
CA GLU A 111 -11.33 0.30 -8.54
C GLU A 111 -10.65 -1.05 -8.29
N PHE A 112 -10.97 -2.04 -9.12
CA PHE A 112 -10.30 -3.33 -9.12
C PHE A 112 -8.94 -3.19 -9.83
N VAL A 113 -7.85 -3.48 -9.13
CA VAL A 113 -6.49 -3.26 -9.64
C VAL A 113 -5.60 -4.48 -9.47
N LEU A 114 -4.60 -4.58 -10.34
CA LEU A 114 -3.46 -5.47 -10.16
C LEU A 114 -2.30 -4.64 -9.61
N MET A 115 -1.77 -4.98 -8.44
CA MET A 115 -0.81 -4.16 -7.70
C MET A 115 0.54 -4.88 -7.53
N LEU A 116 1.62 -4.09 -7.49
CA LEU A 116 2.96 -4.53 -7.11
C LEU A 116 3.70 -3.45 -6.30
N PRO A 117 4.15 -3.74 -5.07
CA PRO A 117 4.97 -2.82 -4.27
C PRO A 117 6.44 -2.78 -4.73
N PHE A 118 7.17 -1.73 -4.36
CA PHE A 118 8.59 -1.55 -4.64
C PHE A 118 9.39 -1.09 -3.43
N ILE A 119 10.63 -1.57 -3.35
CA ILE A 119 11.66 -1.14 -2.40
C ILE A 119 12.91 -0.64 -3.16
N PRO A 120 13.76 0.20 -2.54
CA PRO A 120 15.08 0.53 -3.07
C PRO A 120 15.94 -0.71 -3.34
N ALA A 121 16.75 -0.66 -4.39
CA ALA A 121 17.61 -1.77 -4.78
C ALA A 121 18.76 -2.01 -3.79
N ARG A 122 19.27 -0.97 -3.11
CA ARG A 122 20.60 -1.02 -2.50
C ARG A 122 20.69 -1.34 -1.02
N GLU A 123 19.68 -1.12 -0.16
CA GLU A 123 19.74 -1.60 1.25
C GLU A 123 18.50 -1.28 2.08
N ILE A 124 17.86 -0.14 1.81
CA ILE A 124 16.69 0.27 2.59
C ILE A 124 15.53 -0.66 2.24
N SER A 125 15.07 -1.48 3.19
CA SER A 125 13.90 -2.33 3.01
C SER A 125 12.57 -1.54 3.13
N ASN A 126 12.59 -0.21 3.21
CA ASN A 126 11.37 0.59 3.24
C ASN A 126 10.75 0.63 1.84
N MET A 127 9.42 0.70 1.76
CA MET A 127 8.78 0.89 0.47
C MET A 127 9.05 2.30 -0.05
N VAL A 128 9.29 2.39 -1.36
CA VAL A 128 9.38 3.67 -2.10
C VAL A 128 8.12 3.99 -2.89
N GLY A 129 7.28 2.98 -3.11
CA GLY A 129 6.05 3.15 -3.86
C GLY A 129 5.43 1.83 -4.25
N TRP A 130 4.42 1.93 -5.09
CA TRP A 130 3.74 0.79 -5.70
C TRP A 130 3.26 1.16 -7.10
N MET A 131 3.12 0.16 -7.95
CA MET A 131 2.51 0.27 -9.27
C MET A 131 1.18 -0.47 -9.26
N ALA A 132 0.19 0.04 -9.98
CA ALA A 132 -1.07 -0.63 -10.18
C ALA A 132 -1.56 -0.53 -11.63
N ALA A 133 -2.09 -1.62 -12.18
CA ALA A 133 -2.84 -1.62 -13.43
C ALA A 133 -4.35 -1.68 -13.14
N LEU A 134 -5.12 -0.80 -13.79
CA LEU A 134 -6.56 -0.69 -13.60
C LEU A 134 -7.29 -1.76 -14.43
N ASN A 135 -8.26 -2.44 -13.82
CA ASN A 135 -9.05 -3.49 -14.48
C ASN A 135 -10.47 -3.02 -14.87
N ASP A 136 -10.94 -1.89 -14.34
CA ASP A 136 -12.30 -1.42 -14.57
C ASP A 136 -12.37 -0.40 -15.72
N GLU A 137 -13.49 -0.41 -16.46
CA GLU A 137 -13.80 0.64 -17.43
C GLU A 137 -14.17 1.96 -16.73
N PRO A 138 -13.79 3.12 -17.30
CA PRO A 138 -13.17 3.32 -18.62
C PRO A 138 -11.63 3.22 -18.63
N ASN A 139 -10.99 2.95 -17.50
CA ASN A 139 -9.54 3.07 -17.35
C ASN A 139 -8.77 1.76 -17.56
N TYR A 140 -9.43 0.72 -18.05
CA TYR A 140 -8.84 -0.61 -18.26
C TYR A 140 -7.47 -0.52 -18.95
N GLY A 141 -6.46 -1.12 -18.32
CA GLY A 141 -5.10 -1.20 -18.85
C GLY A 141 -4.23 0.04 -18.62
N GLN A 142 -4.77 1.11 -18.03
CA GLN A 142 -3.94 2.20 -17.54
C GLN A 142 -3.10 1.73 -16.35
N ILE A 143 -1.81 2.07 -16.37
CA ILE A 143 -0.87 1.79 -15.29
C ILE A 143 -0.57 3.08 -14.57
N ILE A 144 -0.70 3.05 -13.25
CA ILE A 144 -0.34 4.14 -12.35
C ILE A 144 0.83 3.71 -11.48
N VAL A 145 1.69 4.67 -11.14
CA VAL A 145 2.77 4.48 -10.17
C VAL A 145 2.62 5.54 -9.11
N TYR A 146 2.46 5.09 -7.86
CA TYR A 146 2.43 5.96 -6.71
C TYR A 146 3.78 5.91 -6.00
N ARG A 147 4.43 7.07 -5.86
CA ARG A 147 5.72 7.20 -5.17
C ARG A 147 5.48 7.80 -3.80
N PHE A 148 6.06 7.20 -2.77
CA PHE A 148 6.07 7.81 -1.45
C PHE A 148 7.05 8.98 -1.42
N PHE A 149 6.72 10.00 -0.63
CA PHE A 149 7.65 11.09 -0.36
C PHE A 149 8.86 10.54 0.42
N LYS A 150 10.05 11.09 0.15
CA LYS A 150 11.33 10.57 0.67
C LYS A 150 11.46 10.69 2.20
N ASP A 151 10.65 11.51 2.83
CA ASP A 151 10.55 11.73 4.27
C ASP A 151 9.61 10.72 4.97
N ARG A 152 8.79 9.97 4.22
CA ARG A 152 7.90 8.96 4.81
C ARG A 152 8.62 7.62 5.00
N HIS A 153 8.69 7.19 6.26
CA HIS A 153 9.17 5.85 6.62
C HIS A 153 8.04 4.83 6.48
N VAL A 154 7.96 4.19 5.31
CA VAL A 154 6.99 3.12 5.04
C VAL A 154 7.70 1.78 5.12
N TYR A 155 7.32 0.90 6.06
CA TYR A 155 7.92 -0.42 6.19
C TYR A 155 7.74 -1.26 4.91
N GLY A 156 8.77 -1.99 4.51
CA GLY A 156 8.62 -2.95 3.40
C GLY A 156 8.18 -4.33 3.85
N PRO A 157 7.74 -5.17 2.89
CA PRO A 157 7.27 -6.53 3.13
C PRO A 157 8.16 -7.34 4.08
N MET A 158 9.46 -7.52 3.78
CA MET A 158 10.37 -8.27 4.65
C MET A 158 10.56 -7.69 6.06
N GLN A 159 10.35 -6.38 6.26
CA GLN A 159 10.38 -5.80 7.60
C GLN A 159 9.12 -6.16 8.39
N ILE A 160 7.97 -6.17 7.72
CA ILE A 160 6.70 -6.60 8.31
C ILE A 160 6.77 -8.08 8.65
N GLU A 161 7.29 -8.92 7.74
CA GLU A 161 7.57 -10.34 7.98
C GLU A 161 8.42 -10.54 9.24
N SER A 162 9.50 -9.77 9.37
CA SER A 162 10.38 -9.84 10.54
C SER A 162 9.68 -9.42 11.83
N ARG A 163 8.78 -8.43 11.78
CA ARG A 163 7.97 -8.01 12.94
C ARG A 163 6.97 -9.09 13.34
N ILE A 164 6.31 -9.72 12.38
CA ILE A 164 5.39 -10.83 12.62
C ILE A 164 6.13 -12.00 13.31
N ASP A 165 7.34 -12.34 12.85
CA ASP A 165 8.13 -13.41 13.46
C ASP A 165 8.65 -13.08 14.87
N GLN A 166 8.88 -11.79 15.15
CA GLN A 166 9.35 -11.28 16.44
C GLN A 166 8.23 -11.18 17.48
N ASP A 167 6.96 -11.16 17.05
CA ASP A 167 5.82 -11.16 17.95
C ASP A 167 5.77 -12.49 18.72
N SER A 168 5.84 -12.41 20.05
CA SER A 168 5.97 -13.60 20.89
C SER A 168 4.72 -14.48 20.88
N GLU A 169 3.51 -13.89 20.77
CA GLU A 169 2.27 -14.66 20.79
C GLU A 169 2.08 -15.39 19.46
N ILE A 170 2.32 -14.69 18.34
CA ILE A 170 2.26 -15.26 17.00
C ILE A 170 3.30 -16.36 16.86
N SER A 171 4.56 -16.09 17.20
CA SER A 171 5.67 -17.03 17.05
C SER A 171 5.44 -18.32 17.85
N GLN A 172 4.94 -18.22 19.08
CA GLN A 172 4.56 -19.38 19.88
C GLN A 172 3.44 -20.18 19.23
N GLN A 173 2.38 -19.49 18.76
CA GLN A 173 1.21 -20.14 18.18
C GLN A 173 1.53 -20.84 16.85
N LEU A 174 2.29 -20.19 15.96
CA LEU A 174 2.74 -20.81 14.70
C LEU A 174 3.63 -22.02 14.98
N THR A 175 4.53 -21.92 15.96
CA THR A 175 5.39 -23.04 16.38
C THR A 175 4.57 -24.22 16.90
N LEU A 176 3.49 -23.98 17.66
CA LEU A 176 2.61 -25.04 18.16
C LEU A 176 1.77 -25.69 17.06
N TRP A 177 1.30 -24.92 16.08
CA TRP A 177 0.53 -25.43 14.96
C TRP A 177 1.34 -26.18 13.92
N ASN A 178 2.63 -25.88 13.86
CA ASN A 178 3.58 -26.57 12.99
C ASN A 178 4.21 -27.78 13.70
N GLN A 179 3.38 -28.59 14.36
CA GLN A 179 3.75 -29.81 15.09
C GLN A 179 2.77 -30.94 14.80
N GLN A 180 3.22 -32.18 15.03
CA GLN A 180 2.38 -33.38 15.17
C GLN A 180 1.37 -33.60 14.01
N GLY A 181 1.84 -33.66 12.78
CA GLY A 181 1.00 -34.01 11.62
C GLY A 181 0.19 -32.85 11.04
N SER A 182 0.45 -31.61 11.48
CA SER A 182 -0.09 -30.38 10.94
C SER A 182 1.04 -29.48 10.43
N ARG A 183 0.80 -28.83 9.29
CA ARG A 183 1.70 -27.87 8.66
C ARG A 183 1.04 -26.49 8.59
N VAL A 184 1.79 -25.48 9.02
CA VAL A 184 1.42 -24.08 8.82
C VAL A 184 1.83 -23.63 7.42
N ILE A 185 0.91 -22.97 6.73
CA ILE A 185 1.13 -22.35 5.43
C ILE A 185 0.88 -20.85 5.59
N ARG A 186 1.97 -20.07 5.49
CA ARG A 186 1.90 -18.62 5.35
C ARG A 186 1.50 -18.29 3.92
N GLY A 187 0.40 -17.58 3.76
CA GLY A 187 -0.04 -17.07 2.46
C GLY A 187 0.69 -15.79 2.08
N ASN A 188 0.33 -15.23 0.92
CA ASN A 188 0.99 -14.02 0.41
C ASN A 188 0.67 -12.81 1.30
N LEU A 189 1.67 -11.96 1.51
CA LEU A 189 1.51 -10.70 2.21
C LEU A 189 0.85 -9.67 1.29
N LEU A 190 -0.35 -9.22 1.64
CA LEU A 190 -1.05 -8.18 0.89
C LEU A 190 -0.71 -6.81 1.46
N VAL A 191 -0.12 -5.96 0.64
CA VAL A 191 0.08 -4.54 0.94
C VAL A 191 -1.14 -3.75 0.46
N VAL A 192 -1.88 -3.13 1.37
CA VAL A 192 -3.11 -2.39 1.08
C VAL A 192 -2.94 -0.93 1.48
N PRO A 193 -2.73 -0.02 0.52
CA PRO A 193 -2.67 1.41 0.79
C PRO A 193 -4.02 1.94 1.30
N LEU A 194 -3.99 2.68 2.40
CA LEU A 194 -5.15 3.34 3.02
C LEU A 194 -4.83 4.82 3.21
N ARG A 195 -5.25 5.66 2.25
CA ARG A 195 -4.96 7.09 2.20
C ARG A 195 -3.45 7.37 2.37
N ASP A 196 -3.04 7.87 3.53
CA ASP A 196 -1.66 8.21 3.87
C ASP A 196 -0.87 7.09 4.55
N THR A 197 -1.51 5.95 4.79
CA THR A 197 -0.98 4.82 5.57
C THR A 197 -1.06 3.52 4.79
N ILE A 198 -0.49 2.45 5.34
CA ILE A 198 -0.54 1.12 4.73
C ILE A 198 -0.99 0.11 5.76
N LEU A 199 -1.89 -0.76 5.34
CA LEU A 199 -2.30 -1.96 6.03
C LEU A 199 -1.65 -3.17 5.38
N TYR A 200 -1.03 -4.03 6.16
CA TYR A 200 -0.51 -5.31 5.69
C TYR A 200 -1.41 -6.43 6.19
N VAL A 201 -1.76 -7.36 5.32
CA VAL A 201 -2.64 -8.49 5.67
C VAL A 201 -1.99 -9.78 5.21
N GLU A 202 -1.80 -10.72 6.12
CA GLU A 202 -1.23 -12.03 5.83
C GLU A 202 -2.17 -13.15 6.32
N PRO A 203 -2.71 -13.98 5.41
CA PRO A 203 -3.53 -15.11 5.80
C PRO A 203 -2.65 -16.31 6.22
N ILE A 204 -3.04 -16.98 7.31
CA ILE A 204 -2.39 -18.18 7.81
C ILE A 204 -3.33 -19.37 7.64
N PHE A 205 -2.87 -20.37 6.89
CA PHE A 205 -3.59 -21.61 6.66
C PHE A 205 -2.98 -22.75 7.46
N LEU A 206 -3.83 -23.70 7.86
CA LEU A 206 -3.42 -24.98 8.45
C LEU A 206 -3.79 -26.11 7.51
N GLN A 207 -2.86 -27.05 7.34
CA GLN A 207 -3.05 -28.22 6.52
C GLN A 207 -2.68 -29.46 7.33
N SER A 208 -3.56 -30.47 7.34
CA SER A 208 -3.21 -31.79 7.86
C SER A 208 -2.34 -32.53 6.85
N GLU A 209 -1.32 -33.25 7.33
CA GLU A 209 -0.47 -34.11 6.50
C GLU A 209 -1.25 -35.26 5.84
N GLU A 210 -2.41 -35.65 6.39
CA GLU A 210 -3.23 -36.75 5.86
C GLU A 210 -4.26 -36.27 4.83
N SER A 211 -4.96 -35.16 5.09
CA SER A 211 -6.05 -34.67 4.21
C SER A 211 -5.54 -33.74 3.11
N GLY A 212 -4.40 -33.07 3.33
CA GLY A 212 -3.74 -32.22 2.33
C GLY A 212 -4.55 -30.99 1.87
N ILE A 213 -5.68 -30.64 2.50
CA ILE A 213 -6.46 -29.45 2.15
C ILE A 213 -6.12 -28.32 3.13
N PRO A 214 -5.58 -27.18 2.66
CA PRO A 214 -5.35 -26.01 3.50
C PRO A 214 -6.66 -25.31 3.90
N GLU A 215 -6.80 -24.99 5.19
CA GLU A 215 -7.92 -24.24 5.74
C GLU A 215 -7.44 -22.93 6.37
N LEU A 216 -8.15 -21.83 6.12
CA LEU A 216 -7.81 -20.54 6.74
C LEU A 216 -8.04 -20.63 8.25
N SER A 217 -6.97 -20.45 9.03
CA SER A 217 -7.04 -20.51 10.49
C SER A 217 -6.98 -19.12 11.11
N ARG A 218 -6.10 -18.24 10.60
CA ARG A 218 -5.93 -16.88 11.12
C ARG A 218 -5.66 -15.88 10.02
N VAL A 219 -5.87 -14.61 10.36
CA VAL A 219 -5.42 -13.46 9.59
C VAL A 219 -4.54 -12.62 10.51
N ILE A 220 -3.32 -12.35 10.06
CA ILE A 220 -2.42 -11.39 10.69
C ILE A 220 -2.61 -10.07 9.98
N VAL A 221 -2.80 -9.00 10.75
CA VAL A 221 -2.90 -7.64 10.22
C VAL A 221 -1.88 -6.78 10.93
N VAL A 222 -1.12 -6.03 10.14
CA VAL A 222 -0.15 -5.07 10.65
C VAL A 222 -0.55 -3.69 10.19
N TYR A 223 -0.69 -2.78 11.15
CA TYR A 223 -0.96 -1.38 10.91
C TYR A 223 -0.02 -0.55 11.78
N GLN A 224 0.83 0.25 11.13
CA GLN A 224 1.91 0.99 11.81
C GLN A 224 2.80 0.04 12.64
N GLU A 225 2.75 0.15 13.96
CA GLU A 225 3.53 -0.68 14.89
C GLU A 225 2.73 -1.83 15.50
N GLN A 226 1.42 -1.86 15.28
CA GLN A 226 0.52 -2.87 15.83
C GLN A 226 0.47 -4.10 14.95
N VAL A 227 0.77 -5.26 15.52
CA VAL A 227 0.65 -6.57 14.89
C VAL A 227 -0.46 -7.33 15.63
N ILE A 228 -1.52 -7.71 14.92
CA ILE A 228 -2.66 -8.43 15.51
C ILE A 228 -2.95 -9.68 14.70
N MET A 229 -3.14 -10.81 15.38
CA MET A 229 -3.56 -12.07 14.78
C MET A 229 -4.93 -12.50 15.30
N THR A 230 -5.92 -12.61 14.41
CA THR A 230 -7.31 -12.97 14.75
C THR A 230 -7.86 -14.06 13.83
N ARG A 231 -9.10 -14.52 14.08
CA ARG A 231 -9.73 -15.57 13.27
C ARG A 231 -10.14 -15.07 11.88
N ASP A 232 -10.52 -13.81 11.80
CA ASP A 232 -10.93 -13.18 10.55
C ASP A 232 -10.49 -11.71 10.49
N LEU A 233 -10.47 -11.17 9.28
CA LEU A 233 -10.06 -9.79 9.01
C LEU A 233 -10.95 -8.77 9.74
N THR A 234 -12.25 -9.06 9.92
CA THR A 234 -13.18 -8.13 10.57
C THR A 234 -12.81 -7.92 12.03
N GLU A 235 -12.48 -9.00 12.74
CA GLU A 235 -12.00 -8.98 14.11
C GLU A 235 -10.67 -8.24 14.22
N ALA A 236 -9.71 -8.49 13.31
CA ALA A 236 -8.43 -7.80 13.31
C ALA A 236 -8.59 -6.29 13.12
N LEU A 237 -9.36 -5.87 12.11
CA LEU A 237 -9.61 -4.45 11.84
C LEU A 237 -10.31 -3.78 13.03
N LYS A 238 -11.29 -4.45 13.63
CA LYS A 238 -11.96 -3.93 14.82
C LYS A 238 -10.98 -3.72 15.97
N ASN A 239 -10.07 -4.67 16.22
CA ASN A 239 -9.10 -4.57 17.31
C ASN A 239 -8.06 -3.47 17.05
N ILE A 240 -7.53 -3.37 15.83
CA ILE A 240 -6.57 -2.32 15.44
C ILE A 240 -7.19 -0.93 15.62
N PHE A 241 -8.38 -0.69 15.06
CA PHE A 241 -8.99 0.65 15.11
C PHE A 241 -9.69 0.95 16.44
N ALA A 242 -10.07 -0.08 17.21
CA ALA A 242 -10.50 0.13 18.60
C ALA A 242 -9.31 0.54 19.48
N SER A 243 -8.13 -0.03 19.28
CA SER A 243 -6.92 0.39 20.00
C SER A 243 -6.47 1.79 19.56
N ALA A 244 -6.48 2.10 18.27
CA ALA A 244 -6.11 3.43 17.78
C ALA A 244 -7.02 4.56 18.34
N THR A 245 -8.32 4.28 18.51
CA THR A 245 -9.25 5.22 19.15
C THR A 245 -9.11 5.30 20.68
N LEU A 246 -8.47 4.31 21.30
CA LEU A 246 -8.06 4.36 22.70
C LEU A 246 -6.74 5.10 22.87
N ASP A 247 -5.78 4.97 21.95
CA ASP A 247 -4.51 5.72 21.97
C ASP A 247 -4.73 7.22 21.75
N GLU A 248 -5.62 7.63 20.82
CA GLU A 248 -6.05 9.03 20.67
C GLU A 248 -6.81 9.57 21.91
N LYS A 249 -7.38 8.69 22.74
CA LYS A 249 -8.02 9.05 24.02
C LYS A 249 -7.06 8.97 25.20
N ALA A 250 -6.04 8.13 25.14
CA ALA A 250 -4.99 7.98 26.16
C ALA A 250 -4.00 9.15 26.11
N GLU A 251 -3.79 9.78 24.94
CA GLU A 251 -3.10 11.08 24.84
C GLU A 251 -3.90 12.25 25.48
N LYS A 252 -5.12 12.00 25.98
CA LYS A 252 -5.92 12.93 26.79
C LYS A 252 -6.31 12.37 28.16
N GLY A 253 -5.39 11.73 28.87
CA GLY A 253 -5.66 11.30 30.25
C GLY A 253 -4.43 10.98 31.10
N ASP A 254 -4.20 11.85 32.10
CA ASP A 254 -3.41 11.71 33.33
C ASP A 254 -1.93 11.32 33.25
N TYR A 255 -1.06 12.35 33.36
CA TYR A 255 0.31 12.21 33.85
C TYR A 255 0.38 12.66 35.32
N THR A 256 0.71 11.72 36.21
CA THR A 256 1.27 12.00 37.54
C THR A 256 2.68 12.58 37.42
N GLU A 257 2.93 13.65 38.16
CA GLU A 257 4.15 14.48 38.26
C GLU A 257 5.41 13.70 38.73
N GLU A 258 6.54 13.94 38.04
CA GLU A 258 7.84 14.46 38.54
C GLU A 258 9.03 14.00 37.65
N PRO A 259 10.12 14.79 37.49
CA PRO A 259 10.22 16.23 37.27
C PRO A 259 10.86 16.59 35.91
N GLU A 260 10.61 17.83 35.50
CA GLU A 260 10.84 18.46 34.19
C GLU A 260 12.30 18.70 33.78
N ASP A 261 12.54 18.48 32.47
CA ASP A 261 13.50 19.25 31.67
C ASP A 261 12.73 20.43 31.05
N ASP A 262 12.92 21.61 31.63
CA ASP A 262 12.23 22.91 31.41
C ASP A 262 12.18 23.38 29.92
N SER A 263 12.95 22.74 29.05
CA SER A 263 13.06 23.08 27.63
C SER A 263 11.93 22.48 26.75
N LEU A 264 11.43 21.29 27.08
CA LEU A 264 10.45 20.56 26.25
C LEU A 264 9.00 21.08 26.45
N GLU A 265 8.64 21.48 27.67
CA GLU A 265 7.33 22.08 27.95
C GLU A 265 7.16 23.44 27.27
N THR A 266 8.25 24.20 27.16
CA THR A 266 8.27 25.49 26.47
C THR A 266 7.99 25.31 24.97
N ILE A 267 8.53 24.27 24.32
CA ILE A 267 8.30 24.01 22.90
C ILE A 267 6.86 23.54 22.65
N GLN A 268 6.35 22.59 23.45
CA GLN A 268 4.97 22.10 23.29
C GLN A 268 3.93 23.21 23.51
N SER A 269 4.13 24.08 24.50
CA SER A 269 3.22 25.21 24.75
C SER A 269 3.23 26.25 23.60
N LEU A 270 4.39 26.47 22.98
CA LEU A 270 4.52 27.35 21.80
C LEU A 270 3.84 26.74 20.56
N ILE A 271 3.96 25.42 20.33
CA ILE A 271 3.26 24.72 19.23
C ILE A 271 1.73 24.83 19.41
N GLN A 272 1.23 24.63 20.62
CA GLN A 272 -0.21 24.79 20.91
C GLN A 272 -0.67 26.24 20.71
N LYS A 273 0.15 27.22 21.12
CA LYS A 273 -0.15 28.64 20.92
C LYS A 273 -0.18 29.02 19.44
N ALA A 274 0.75 28.52 18.64
CA ALA A 274 0.79 28.74 17.18
C ALA A 274 -0.46 28.18 16.50
N ASN A 275 -0.85 26.94 16.82
CA ASN A 275 -2.05 26.32 16.25
C ASN A 275 -3.34 27.10 16.57
N ARG A 276 -3.47 27.61 17.81
CA ARG A 276 -4.61 28.45 18.20
C ARG A 276 -4.64 29.78 17.44
N LEU A 277 -3.51 30.48 17.35
CA LEU A 277 -3.40 31.75 16.62
C LEU A 277 -3.70 31.56 15.12
N PHE A 278 -3.27 30.44 14.53
CA PHE A 278 -3.59 30.12 13.14
C PHE A 278 -5.10 29.88 12.94
N GLN A 279 -5.75 29.14 13.82
CA GLN A 279 -7.20 28.92 13.75
C GLN A 279 -8.00 30.23 13.93
N GLU A 280 -7.57 31.10 14.84
CA GLU A 280 -8.16 32.41 15.07
C GLU A 280 -7.97 33.36 13.87
N ALA A 281 -6.79 33.35 13.24
CA ALA A 281 -6.56 34.08 12.00
C ALA A 281 -7.51 33.58 10.88
N MET A 282 -7.69 32.27 10.75
CA MET A 282 -8.60 31.69 9.75
C MET A 282 -10.07 32.04 10.01
N SER A 283 -10.51 32.20 11.27
CA SER A 283 -11.87 32.67 11.56
C SER A 283 -12.02 34.17 11.27
N LEU A 284 -11.06 35.00 11.67
CA LEU A 284 -11.07 36.45 11.41
C LEU A 284 -11.04 36.78 9.91
N GLN A 285 -10.33 35.98 9.11
CA GLN A 285 -10.34 36.06 7.65
C GLN A 285 -11.73 35.78 7.07
N LYS A 286 -12.42 34.74 7.57
CA LYS A 286 -13.78 34.39 7.13
C LYS A 286 -14.80 35.45 7.53
N ASP A 287 -14.62 36.08 8.68
CA ASP A 287 -15.50 37.14 9.20
C ASP A 287 -15.21 38.52 8.58
N GLY A 288 -14.22 38.61 7.68
CA GLY A 288 -13.85 39.84 6.97
C GLY A 288 -13.16 40.89 7.85
N ASN A 289 -12.70 40.51 9.05
CA ASN A 289 -11.98 41.38 9.96
C ASN A 289 -10.48 41.38 9.63
N TRP A 290 -10.11 42.16 8.62
CA TRP A 290 -8.73 42.24 8.12
C TRP A 290 -7.73 42.87 9.09
N ALA A 291 -8.19 43.78 9.96
CA ALA A 291 -7.34 44.39 10.98
C ALA A 291 -6.96 43.38 12.07
N GLY A 292 -7.96 42.64 12.60
CA GLY A 292 -7.72 41.57 13.56
C GLY A 292 -6.90 40.43 12.97
N TYR A 293 -7.17 40.03 11.71
CA TYR A 293 -6.37 39.04 11.00
C TYR A 293 -4.89 39.43 10.92
N GLY A 294 -4.59 40.69 10.59
CA GLY A 294 -3.22 41.19 10.51
C GLY A 294 -2.50 41.17 11.86
N GLU A 295 -3.18 41.53 12.95
CA GLU A 295 -2.64 41.48 14.31
C GLU A 295 -2.33 40.05 14.76
N THR A 296 -3.27 39.11 14.52
CA THR A 296 -3.08 37.68 14.86
C THR A 296 -1.95 37.05 14.05
N LEU A 297 -1.76 37.45 12.79
CA LEU A 297 -0.67 36.95 11.95
C LEU A 297 0.72 37.39 12.45
N VAL A 298 0.85 38.63 12.91
CA VAL A 298 2.10 39.16 13.51
C VAL A 298 2.42 38.45 14.82
N GLU A 299 1.41 38.11 15.62
CA GLU A 299 1.61 37.31 16.83
C GLU A 299 2.00 35.86 16.53
N LEU A 300 1.43 35.27 15.48
CA LEU A 300 1.78 33.93 15.02
C LEU A 300 3.24 33.88 14.53
N GLU A 301 3.65 34.84 13.72
CA GLU A 301 5.03 34.96 13.21
C GLU A 301 6.04 35.01 14.37
N ARG A 302 5.78 35.84 15.39
CA ARG A 302 6.63 35.93 16.59
C ARG A 302 6.72 34.61 17.36
N VAL A 303 5.65 33.83 17.42
CA VAL A 303 5.65 32.51 18.09
C VAL A 303 6.42 31.47 17.27
N LEU A 304 6.33 31.53 15.95
CA LEU A 304 7.08 30.65 15.06
C LEU A 304 8.58 30.97 15.06
N ASP A 305 8.96 32.24 15.16
CA ASP A 305 10.36 32.66 15.30
C ASP A 305 10.97 32.14 16.61
N LEU A 306 10.24 32.26 17.72
CA LEU A 306 10.65 31.71 19.03
C LEU A 306 10.80 30.18 18.98
N LEU A 307 9.91 29.48 18.28
CA LEU A 307 10.03 28.03 18.05
C LEU A 307 11.25 27.68 17.20
N SER A 308 11.53 28.46 16.16
CA SER A 308 12.69 28.27 15.30
C SER A 308 14.00 28.49 16.07
N GLU A 309 14.07 29.51 16.93
CA GLU A 309 15.27 29.77 17.76
C GLU A 309 15.52 28.65 18.78
N LEU A 310 14.47 28.13 19.41
CA LEU A 310 14.57 27.05 20.39
C LEU A 310 14.93 25.69 19.76
N THR A 311 14.49 25.43 18.53
CA THR A 311 14.77 24.18 17.80
C THR A 311 16.10 24.23 17.01
N SER A 312 16.62 25.43 16.70
CA SER A 312 17.93 25.61 16.04
C SER A 312 19.10 25.70 17.02
N GLY A 313 18.82 25.84 18.32
CA GLY A 313 19.81 25.97 19.40
C GLY A 313 20.20 24.65 20.10
N GLN A 314 19.74 23.50 19.62
CA GLN A 314 20.08 22.16 20.10
C GLN A 314 20.78 21.32 19.04
#